data_AF-A0A915LUX1-F1
#
_entry.id   AF-A0A915LUX1-F1
#
_cell.length_a   1.000
_cell.length_b   1.000
_cell.length_c   1.000
_cell.angle_alpha   90.00
_cell.angle_beta   90.00
_cell.angle_gamma   90.00
#
_symmetry.space_group_name_H-M   'P 1'
#
loop_
_entity.id
_entity.type
_entity.pdbx_description
1 polymer ?
#
loop_
_entity_poly.entity_id
_entity_poly.type
_entity_poly.pdbx_seq_one_letter_code
_entity_poly.pdbx_strand_id
1 'polypeptide(L)'
;LSERIYDFHQNTEQNQMQLNRKLLLRDQLYYAISPIFPLCGLYIVGSSLNGFGTLRSDLDLCLMITNRDIDQKSDAVVVLSSVMRTLKTTMLVVDQQLIPAKVPILRIKCGGAFSDIIVDLNVNNSVAIRNTHLLCYYSA
;
A
#
# COMPACT_ATOMS: atom_id res chain seq x y z
N LEU A 1 22.54 2.08 -26.49
CA LEU A 1 21.87 2.74 -25.34
C LEU A 1 20.48 2.16 -25.12
N SER A 2 19.61 2.13 -26.13
CA SER A 2 18.24 1.59 -26.02
C SER A 2 18.17 0.13 -25.52
N GLU A 3 19.05 -0.75 -26.00
CA GLU A 3 19.15 -2.14 -25.53
C GLU A 3 19.41 -2.23 -24.03
N ARG A 4 20.39 -1.46 -23.52
CA ARG A 4 20.68 -1.41 -22.07
C ARG A 4 19.49 -0.91 -21.23
N ILE A 5 18.67 -0.01 -21.78
CA ILE A 5 17.46 0.48 -21.12
C ILE A 5 16.42 -0.64 -21.04
N TYR A 6 16.21 -1.35 -22.14
CA TYR A 6 15.28 -2.48 -22.21
C TYR A 6 15.71 -3.63 -21.30
N ASP A 7 17.00 -3.99 -21.31
CA ASP A 7 17.56 -5.03 -20.44
C ASP A 7 17.38 -4.66 -18.96
N PHE A 8 17.64 -3.42 -18.59
CA PHE A 8 17.45 -2.97 -17.21
C PHE A 8 15.98 -3.08 -16.80
N HIS A 9 15.05 -2.68 -17.66
CA HIS A 9 13.62 -2.79 -17.40
C HIS A 9 13.20 -4.25 -17.19
N GLN A 10 13.52 -5.15 -18.12
CA GLN A 10 13.17 -6.58 -18.03
C GLN A 10 13.73 -7.26 -16.77
N ASN A 11 14.91 -6.84 -16.33
CA ASN A 11 15.56 -7.42 -15.13
C ASN A 11 15.08 -6.82 -13.80
N THR A 12 14.35 -5.70 -13.83
CA THR A 12 13.90 -4.99 -12.62
C THR A 12 12.40 -4.91 -12.48
N GLU A 13 11.64 -5.21 -13.52
CA GLU A 13 10.19 -5.19 -13.55
C GLU A 13 9.58 -6.15 -12.52
N GLN A 14 8.49 -5.73 -11.88
CA GLN A 14 7.73 -6.55 -10.97
C GLN A 14 7.12 -7.75 -11.71
N ASN A 15 7.41 -8.96 -11.24
CA ASN A 15 6.82 -10.16 -11.82
C ASN A 15 5.49 -10.57 -11.16
N GLN A 16 4.77 -11.49 -11.81
CA GLN A 16 3.46 -11.95 -11.34
C GLN A 16 3.50 -12.60 -9.96
N MET A 17 4.57 -13.33 -9.63
CA MET A 17 4.71 -14.00 -8.33
C MET A 17 4.79 -12.97 -7.19
N GLN A 18 5.55 -11.90 -7.37
CA GLN A 18 5.64 -10.82 -6.40
C GLN A 18 4.32 -10.06 -6.26
N LEU A 19 3.63 -9.78 -7.37
CA LEU A 19 2.31 -9.15 -7.31
C LEU A 19 1.32 -10.01 -6.53
N ASN A 20 1.31 -11.32 -6.75
CA ASN A 20 0.45 -12.26 -6.01
C ASN A 20 0.78 -12.26 -4.50
N ARG A 21 2.06 -12.17 -4.12
CA ARG A 21 2.47 -12.02 -2.72
C ARG A 21 1.97 -10.71 -2.11
N LYS A 22 2.06 -9.60 -2.84
CA LYS A 22 1.53 -8.29 -2.42
C LYS A 22 0.00 -8.31 -2.25
N LEU A 23 -0.72 -8.96 -3.16
CA LEU A 23 -2.18 -9.15 -3.08
C LEU A 23 -2.57 -9.97 -1.86
N LEU A 24 -1.89 -11.09 -1.61
CA LEU A 24 -2.13 -11.91 -0.42
C LEU A 24 -1.88 -11.13 0.88
N LEU A 25 -0.79 -10.35 0.93
CA LEU A 25 -0.49 -9.49 2.07
C LEU A 25 -1.58 -8.44 2.29
N ARG A 26 -2.05 -7.80 1.21
CA ARG A 26 -3.17 -6.86 1.27
C ARG A 26 -4.41 -7.52 1.86
N ASP A 27 -4.75 -8.74 1.44
CA ASP A 27 -5.92 -9.45 1.95
C ASP A 27 -5.79 -9.77 3.45
N GLN A 28 -4.60 -10.21 3.89
CA GLN A 28 -4.34 -10.44 5.32
C GLN A 28 -4.48 -9.16 6.16
N LEU A 29 -3.94 -8.03 5.67
CA LEU A 29 -4.10 -6.74 6.31
C LEU A 29 -5.56 -6.29 6.33
N TYR A 30 -6.29 -6.50 5.24
CA TYR A 30 -7.72 -6.20 5.17
C TYR A 30 -8.51 -6.97 6.23
N TYR A 31 -8.30 -8.28 6.39
CA TYR A 31 -8.98 -9.08 7.41
C TYR A 31 -8.66 -8.64 8.84
N ALA A 32 -7.45 -8.11 9.08
CA ALA A 32 -7.09 -7.56 10.38
C ALA A 32 -7.76 -6.20 10.66
N ILE A 33 -8.01 -5.40 9.61
CA ILE A 33 -8.58 -4.04 9.72
C ILE A 33 -10.11 -4.03 9.66
N SER A 34 -10.73 -4.96 8.93
CA SER A 34 -12.19 -4.98 8.73
C SER A 34 -13.02 -5.02 10.02
N PRO A 35 -12.59 -5.63 11.15
CA PRO A 35 -13.37 -5.61 12.39
C PRO A 35 -13.53 -4.21 13.00
N ILE A 36 -12.56 -3.31 12.80
CA ILE A 36 -12.64 -1.92 13.29
C ILE A 36 -13.29 -0.97 12.26
N PHE A 37 -13.28 -1.35 10.97
CA PHE A 37 -13.92 -0.59 9.89
C PHE A 37 -14.71 -1.53 8.95
N PRO A 38 -15.94 -1.94 9.33
CA PRO A 38 -16.68 -3.03 8.67
C PRO A 38 -17.16 -2.75 7.23
N LEU A 39 -16.94 -1.54 6.71
CA LEU A 39 -17.29 -1.15 5.33
C LEU A 39 -16.12 -0.46 4.62
N CYS A 40 -14.88 -0.66 5.09
CA CYS A 40 -13.72 -0.09 4.44
C CYS A 40 -13.37 -0.83 3.14
N GLY A 41 -12.71 -0.14 2.22
CA GLY A 41 -11.99 -0.75 1.11
C GLY A 41 -10.50 -0.54 1.28
N LEU A 42 -9.70 -1.59 1.12
CA LEU A 42 -8.24 -1.52 1.13
C LEU A 42 -7.72 -1.71 -0.29
N TYR A 43 -7.30 -0.62 -0.92
CA TYR A 43 -6.89 -0.59 -2.32
C TYR A 43 -5.37 -0.57 -2.44
N ILE A 44 -4.83 -1.39 -3.34
CA ILE A 44 -3.44 -1.25 -3.77
C ILE A 44 -3.36 -0.06 -4.72
N VAL A 45 -2.41 0.84 -4.48
CA VAL A 45 -2.14 2.02 -5.29
C VAL A 45 -0.66 2.05 -5.68
N GLY A 46 -0.26 3.08 -6.44
CA GLY A 46 1.14 3.32 -6.75
C GLY A 46 1.74 2.28 -7.69
N SER A 47 3.05 2.06 -7.57
CA SER A 47 3.84 1.31 -8.54
C SER A 47 3.41 -0.16 -8.66
N SER A 48 2.79 -0.71 -7.62
CA SER A 48 2.36 -2.10 -7.61
C SER A 48 1.28 -2.41 -8.66
N LEU A 49 0.47 -1.42 -9.07
CA LEU A 49 -0.62 -1.57 -10.04
C LEU A 49 -0.65 -0.51 -11.17
N ASN A 50 0.23 0.49 -11.15
CA ASN A 50 0.25 1.52 -12.19
C ASN A 50 1.04 1.14 -13.46
N GLY A 51 1.59 -0.08 -13.53
CA GLY A 51 2.41 -0.57 -14.65
C GLY A 51 3.91 -0.22 -14.60
N PHE A 52 4.35 0.53 -13.58
CA PHE A 52 5.76 0.95 -13.41
C PHE A 52 6.40 0.31 -12.16
N GLY A 53 5.90 -0.86 -11.75
CA GLY A 53 6.36 -1.60 -10.57
C GLY A 53 7.72 -2.26 -10.79
N THR A 54 8.56 -2.25 -9.76
CA THR A 54 9.85 -2.96 -9.76
C THR A 54 9.89 -4.04 -8.69
N LEU A 55 10.86 -4.96 -8.77
CA LEU A 55 11.04 -6.06 -7.81
C LEU A 55 11.21 -5.59 -6.36
N ARG A 56 11.65 -4.34 -6.13
CA ARG A 56 11.93 -3.75 -4.81
C ARG A 56 10.93 -2.66 -4.43
N SER A 57 9.86 -2.52 -5.20
CA SER A 57 8.86 -1.49 -4.94
C SER A 57 8.06 -1.80 -3.68
N ASP A 58 7.84 -0.76 -2.88
CA ASP A 58 6.97 -0.80 -1.71
C ASP A 58 5.53 -1.16 -2.13
N LEU A 59 4.75 -1.64 -1.16
CA LEU A 59 3.32 -1.87 -1.32
C LEU A 59 2.56 -0.66 -0.77
N ASP A 60 2.17 0.25 -1.66
CA ASP A 60 1.31 1.38 -1.29
C ASP A 60 -0.15 0.95 -1.19
N LEU A 61 -0.78 1.26 -0.06
CA LEU A 61 -2.17 0.97 0.22
C LEU A 61 -2.95 2.26 0.54
N CYS A 62 -4.20 2.31 0.08
CA CYS A 62 -5.17 3.34 0.42
C CYS A 62 -6.36 2.71 1.13
N LEU A 63 -6.53 3.01 2.42
CA LEU A 63 -7.70 2.63 3.19
C LEU A 63 -8.81 3.66 2.99
N MET A 64 -9.86 3.27 2.27
CA MET A 64 -11.06 4.07 2.07
C MET A 64 -12.10 3.68 3.12
N ILE A 65 -12.46 4.58 4.02
CA ILE A 65 -13.49 4.36 5.05
C ILE A 65 -14.78 5.15 4.80
N THR A 66 -14.73 6.16 3.93
CA THR A 66 -15.88 7.00 3.55
C THR A 66 -15.66 7.62 2.18
N ASN A 67 -16.74 8.04 1.53
CA ASN A 67 -16.70 8.78 0.26
C ASN A 67 -16.54 10.30 0.46
N ARG A 68 -16.51 10.77 1.71
CA ARG A 68 -16.28 12.17 2.04
C ARG A 68 -14.79 12.45 2.20
N ASP A 69 -14.42 13.71 2.05
CA ASP A 69 -13.09 14.16 2.43
C ASP A 69 -12.89 14.02 3.95
N ILE A 70 -11.69 13.60 4.32
CA ILE A 70 -11.24 13.46 5.71
C ILE A 70 -10.13 14.49 5.94
N ASP A 71 -10.13 15.13 7.11
CA ASP A 71 -9.01 15.97 7.50
C ASP A 71 -7.75 15.11 7.70
N GLN A 72 -6.78 15.31 6.81
CA GLN A 72 -5.52 14.57 6.81
C GLN A 72 -4.64 14.90 8.01
N LYS A 73 -4.84 16.05 8.68
CA LYS A 73 -4.01 16.48 9.81
C LYS A 73 -4.49 15.93 11.16
N SER A 74 -5.77 15.59 11.29
CA SER A 74 -6.39 15.15 12.53
C SER A 74 -7.01 13.76 12.36
N ASP A 75 -8.10 13.66 11.62
CA ASP A 75 -8.92 12.45 11.50
C ASP A 75 -8.13 11.28 10.90
N ALA A 76 -7.37 11.51 9.83
CA ALA A 76 -6.54 10.47 9.21
C ALA A 76 -5.49 9.92 10.19
N VAL A 77 -4.90 10.78 11.02
CA VAL A 77 -3.92 10.40 12.05
C VAL A 77 -4.56 9.52 13.12
N VAL A 78 -5.80 9.83 13.53
CA VAL A 78 -6.58 9.03 14.49
C VAL A 78 -6.92 7.65 13.91
N VAL A 79 -7.34 7.59 12.65
CA VAL A 79 -7.63 6.34 11.94
C VAL A 79 -6.36 5.49 11.84
N LEU A 80 -5.25 6.06 11.35
CA LEU A 80 -3.96 5.35 11.25
C LEU A 80 -3.46 4.86 12.60
N SER A 81 -3.64 5.65 13.66
CA SER A 81 -3.27 5.23 15.03
C SER A 81 -4.11 4.05 15.52
N SER A 82 -5.39 4.02 15.15
CA SER A 82 -6.29 2.90 15.47
C SER A 82 -5.90 1.64 14.70
N VAL A 83 -5.61 1.77 13.41
CA VAL A 83 -5.07 0.68 12.58
C VAL A 83 -3.75 0.17 13.15
N MET A 84 -2.82 1.06 13.50
CA MET A 84 -1.52 0.71 14.06
C MET A 84 -1.65 -0.15 15.31
N ARG A 85 -2.57 0.22 16.22
CA ARG A 85 -2.85 -0.53 17.44
C ARG A 85 -3.41 -1.91 17.14
N THR A 86 -4.35 -2.01 16.20
CA THR A 86 -4.96 -3.28 15.79
C THR A 86 -3.95 -4.20 15.12
N LEU A 87 -3.12 -3.69 14.22
CA LEU A 87 -2.10 -4.50 13.55
C LEU A 87 -1.00 -4.99 14.49
N LYS A 88 -0.73 -4.26 15.58
CA LYS A 88 0.27 -4.65 16.58
C LYS A 88 -0.07 -5.96 17.32
N THR A 89 -1.34 -6.37 17.34
CA THR A 89 -1.74 -7.65 17.94
C THR A 89 -1.61 -8.84 16.99
N THR A 90 -1.32 -8.59 15.71
CA THR A 90 -1.13 -9.63 14.70
C THR A 90 0.31 -10.12 14.68
N MET A 91 0.53 -11.42 14.45
CA MET A 91 1.89 -11.97 14.23
C MET A 91 2.48 -11.59 12.85
N LEU A 92 1.68 -10.94 11.99
CA LEU A 92 2.08 -10.53 10.65
C LEU A 92 3.05 -9.35 10.68
N VAL A 93 2.91 -8.47 11.67
CA VAL A 93 3.61 -7.19 11.72
C VAL A 93 4.73 -7.20 12.75
N VAL A 94 5.94 -6.87 12.30
CA VAL A 94 7.15 -6.82 13.14
C VAL A 94 7.36 -5.43 13.70
N ASP A 95 7.18 -4.41 12.86
CA ASP A 95 7.44 -3.02 13.20
C ASP A 95 6.50 -2.08 12.44
N GLN A 96 6.20 -0.93 13.04
CA GLN A 96 5.29 0.07 12.46
C GLN A 96 5.74 1.48 12.86
N GLN A 97 5.66 2.40 11.91
CA GLN A 97 6.00 3.79 12.12
C GLN A 97 4.97 4.70 11.47
N LEU A 98 4.39 5.60 12.26
CA LEU A 98 3.55 6.68 11.74
C LEU A 98 4.45 7.85 11.29
N ILE A 99 4.41 8.15 10.00
CA ILE A 99 5.21 9.21 9.37
C ILE A 99 4.32 10.45 9.18
N PRO A 100 4.62 11.57 9.89
CA PRO A 100 3.88 12.80 9.72
C PRO A 100 4.26 13.48 8.40
N ALA A 101 3.27 13.76 7.56
CA ALA A 101 3.42 14.48 6.29
C ALA A 101 2.10 15.18 5.93
N LYS A 102 2.03 15.83 4.76
CA LYS A 102 0.79 16.44 4.25
C LYS A 102 -0.36 15.42 4.16
N VAL A 103 -0.02 14.18 3.78
CA VAL A 103 -0.88 12.99 3.89
C VAL A 103 -0.11 12.05 4.83
N PRO A 104 -0.60 11.77 6.04
CA PRO A 104 0.11 10.90 6.98
C PRO A 104 0.16 9.47 6.43
N ILE A 105 1.27 8.78 6.69
CA ILE A 105 1.51 7.42 6.21
C ILE A 105 1.86 6.54 7.39
N LEU A 106 1.19 5.40 7.53
CA LEU A 106 1.61 4.34 8.42
C LEU A 106 2.48 3.36 7.64
N ARG A 107 3.78 3.40 7.89
CA ARG A 107 4.76 2.46 7.33
C ARG A 107 4.82 1.21 8.19
N ILE A 108 4.62 0.05 7.57
CA ILE A 108 4.51 -1.25 8.24
C ILE A 108 5.58 -2.17 7.67
N LYS A 109 6.33 -2.83 8.56
CA LYS A 109 7.26 -3.90 8.23
C LYS A 109 6.66 -5.23 8.66
N CYS A 110 6.53 -6.14 7.70
CA CYS A 110 5.96 -7.47 7.93
C CYS A 110 7.03 -8.50 8.30
N GLY A 111 6.61 -9.59 8.92
CA GLY A 111 7.46 -10.71 9.30
C GLY A 111 7.35 -11.91 8.37
N GLY A 112 8.17 -12.93 8.64
CA GLY A 112 8.09 -14.23 7.96
C GLY A 112 8.20 -14.12 6.44
N ALA A 113 7.23 -14.69 5.76
CA ALA A 113 7.18 -14.77 4.30
C ALA A 113 6.95 -13.43 3.59
N PHE A 114 6.82 -12.30 4.31
CA PHE A 114 6.63 -10.96 3.74
C PHE A 114 7.68 -9.95 4.24
N SER A 115 8.79 -10.43 4.82
CA SER A 115 9.85 -9.59 5.40
C SER A 115 10.55 -8.67 4.41
N ASP A 116 10.48 -8.99 3.12
CA ASP A 116 10.99 -8.18 2.00
C ASP A 116 10.03 -7.09 1.53
N ILE A 117 8.78 -7.06 2.03
CA ILE A 117 7.76 -6.11 1.60
C ILE A 117 7.55 -5.05 2.69
N ILE A 118 7.80 -3.79 2.33
CA ILE A 118 7.43 -2.63 3.13
C ILE A 118 6.06 -2.16 2.64
N VAL A 119 5.16 -1.88 3.58
CA VAL A 119 3.80 -1.43 3.27
C VAL A 119 3.63 0.01 3.74
N ASP A 120 3.21 0.89 2.84
CA ASP A 120 2.88 2.28 3.15
C ASP A 120 1.37 2.49 3.06
N LEU A 121 0.72 2.71 4.20
CA LEU A 121 -0.72 2.86 4.30
C LEU A 121 -1.12 4.32 4.51
N ASN A 122 -1.97 4.84 3.63
CA ASN A 122 -2.66 6.13 3.81
C ASN A 122 -4.18 5.92 4.00
N VAL A 123 -4.87 6.98 4.41
CA VAL A 123 -6.33 6.96 4.65
C VAL A 123 -7.03 7.95 3.76
N ASN A 124 -8.06 7.48 3.05
CA ASN A 124 -8.97 8.28 2.23
C ASN A 124 -8.30 9.13 1.13
N ASN A 125 -7.09 8.78 0.69
CA ASN A 125 -6.44 9.46 -0.41
C ASN A 125 -6.94 8.92 -1.77
N SER A 126 -8.20 9.21 -2.09
CA SER A 126 -8.84 8.76 -3.34
C SER A 126 -8.13 9.22 -4.61
N VAL A 127 -7.36 10.31 -4.54
CA VAL A 127 -6.52 10.81 -5.63
C VAL A 127 -5.44 9.79 -6.02
N ALA A 128 -4.86 9.08 -5.04
CA ALA A 128 -3.86 8.05 -5.32
C ALA A 128 -4.46 6.89 -6.16
N ILE A 129 -5.71 6.52 -5.90
CA ILE A 129 -6.42 5.49 -6.67
C ILE A 129 -6.61 5.96 -8.12
N ARG A 130 -7.10 7.19 -8.32
CA ARG A 130 -7.32 7.77 -9.66
C ARG A 130 -6.02 7.89 -10.45
N ASN A 131 -4.94 8.31 -9.80
CA ASN A 131 -3.63 8.44 -10.44
C ASN A 131 -3.05 7.07 -10.82
N THR A 132 -3.22 6.06 -9.96
CA THR A 132 -2.80 4.69 -10.25
C THR A 132 -3.52 4.16 -11.49
N HIS A 133 -4.84 4.35 -11.54
CA HIS A 133 -5.65 3.97 -12.70
C HIS A 133 -5.21 4.72 -13.96
N LEU A 134 -5.04 6.04 -13.89
CA LEU A 134 -4.62 6.86 -15.03
C LEU A 134 -3.27 6.38 -15.60
N LEU A 135 -2.27 6.17 -14.74
CA LEU A 135 -0.93 5.74 -15.14
C LEU A 135 -0.92 4.32 -15.71
N CYS A 136 -1.76 3.43 -15.19
CA CYS A 136 -1.92 2.07 -15.73
C CYS A 136 -2.34 2.08 -17.21
N TYR A 137 -3.19 3.03 -17.63
CA TYR A 137 -3.54 3.18 -19.05
C TYR A 137 -2.44 3.80 -19.90
N TYR A 138 -1.53 4.57 -19.31
CA TYR A 138 -0.36 5.10 -20.02
C TYR A 138 0.77 4.09 -20.16
N SER A 139 0.84 3.10 -19.27
CA SER A 139 1.82 2.01 -19.35
C SER A 139 1.44 0.91 -20.34
N ALA A 140 0.18 0.90 -20.79
CA ALA A 140 -0.39 -0.13 -21.67
C ALA A 140 -0.08 0.13 -23.16
#